data_AF-A0A7X6PH64-F1
#
_entry.id   AF-A0A7X6PH64-F1
#
_cell.length_a   1.000
_cell.length_b   1.000
_cell.length_c   1.000
_cell.angle_alpha   90.00
_cell.angle_beta   90.00
_cell.angle_gamma   90.00
#
_symmetry.space_group_name_H-M   'P 1'
#
loop_
_entity.id
_entity.type
_entity.pdbx_description
1 polymer ?
#
loop_
_entity_poly.entity_id
_entity_poly.type
_entity_poly.pdbx_seq_one_letter_code
_entity_poly.pdbx_strand_id
1 'polypeptide(L)'
;MKKVVFGVLAAASLSACVQLPIYEPMTEAEMSSYTCRDIWKESERLTRVINNVRADNLKSAPEGRDAQVMDAAQHRLDQVQELSVQKMCTYG
;
A
#
# COMPACT_ATOMS: atom_id res chain seq x y z
N MET A 1 -42.47 29.44 -6.86
CA MET A 1 -41.42 30.42 -6.51
C MET A 1 -40.17 29.65 -6.08
N LYS A 2 -39.12 29.69 -6.89
CA LYS A 2 -37.84 28.99 -6.66
C LYS A 2 -36.99 29.81 -5.69
N LYS A 3 -36.52 29.21 -4.59
CA LYS A 3 -35.45 29.77 -3.76
C LYS A 3 -34.26 28.83 -3.86
N VAL A 4 -33.32 29.21 -4.73
CA VAL A 4 -32.00 28.60 -4.84
C VAL A 4 -31.14 29.26 -3.77
N VAL A 5 -30.69 28.48 -2.78
CA VAL A 5 -29.66 28.93 -1.84
C VAL A 5 -28.37 28.26 -2.25
N PHE A 6 -27.53 29.02 -2.96
CA PHE A 6 -26.14 28.69 -3.23
C PHE A 6 -25.36 28.78 -1.92
N GLY A 7 -25.05 27.62 -1.33
CA GLY A 7 -24.10 27.50 -0.23
C GLY A 7 -22.71 27.23 -0.79
N VAL A 8 -21.92 28.29 -0.95
CA VAL A 8 -20.47 28.20 -1.12
C VAL A 8 -19.90 27.72 0.22
N LEU A 9 -19.65 26.42 0.36
CA LEU A 9 -18.79 25.90 1.41
C LEU A 9 -17.43 25.55 0.81
N ALA A 10 -16.49 26.45 1.10
CA ALA A 10 -15.06 26.26 1.20
C ALA A 10 -14.56 24.87 0.81
N ALA A 11 -13.91 24.81 -0.36
CA ALA A 11 -12.90 23.81 -0.63
C ALA A 11 -11.76 24.02 0.39
N ALA A 12 -11.86 23.37 1.54
CA ALA A 12 -10.72 23.07 2.37
C ALA A 12 -9.84 22.14 1.53
N SER A 13 -8.88 22.70 0.80
CA SER A 13 -7.78 21.97 0.22
C SER A 13 -6.98 21.38 1.38
N LEU A 14 -7.43 20.21 1.84
CA LEU A 14 -6.64 19.28 2.62
C LEU A 14 -5.45 18.94 1.72
N SER A 15 -4.36 19.69 1.89
CA SER A 15 -3.02 19.19 1.62
C SER A 15 -2.81 18.02 2.58
N ALA A 16 -3.48 16.91 2.32
CA ALA A 16 -3.23 15.64 2.98
C ALA A 16 -1.78 15.33 2.64
N CYS A 17 -0.89 15.46 3.63
CA CYS A 17 0.41 14.84 3.58
C CYS A 17 0.14 13.38 3.21
N VAL A 18 0.49 12.99 1.98
CA VAL A 18 0.30 11.63 1.49
C VAL A 18 1.29 10.76 2.28
N GLN A 19 0.90 10.41 3.50
CA GLN A 19 1.63 9.48 4.34
C GLN A 19 1.50 8.11 3.69
N LEU A 20 2.61 7.36 3.69
CA LEU A 20 2.56 6.00 3.19
C LEU A 20 1.51 5.20 3.99
N PRO A 21 0.64 4.44 3.29
CA PRO A 21 -0.37 3.66 3.96
C PRO A 21 0.29 2.54 4.78
N ILE A 22 -0.32 2.20 5.92
CA ILE A 22 -0.03 0.93 6.58
C ILE A 22 -0.78 -0.16 5.83
N TYR A 23 -0.07 -1.22 5.48
CA TYR A 23 -0.59 -2.34 4.73
C TYR A 23 -1.23 -3.35 5.69
N GLU A 24 -2.52 -3.59 5.56
CA GLU A 24 -3.16 -4.68 6.30
C GLU A 24 -2.71 -6.03 5.74
N PRO A 25 -2.66 -7.10 6.53
CA PRO A 25 -2.44 -8.45 6.04
C PRO A 25 -3.44 -8.82 4.93
N MET A 26 -3.05 -9.71 4.03
CA MET A 26 -3.96 -10.23 3.01
C MET A 26 -5.13 -10.99 3.65
N THR A 27 -6.33 -10.66 3.21
CA THR A 27 -7.55 -11.40 3.56
C THR A 27 -7.68 -12.67 2.74
N GLU A 28 -8.45 -13.65 3.23
CA GLU A 28 -8.74 -14.88 2.48
C GLU A 28 -9.42 -14.61 1.13
N ALA A 29 -10.30 -13.61 1.09
CA ALA A 29 -10.95 -13.18 -0.14
C ALA A 29 -9.91 -12.70 -1.17
N GLU A 30 -8.98 -11.84 -0.77
CA GLU A 30 -7.89 -11.36 -1.63
C GLU A 30 -6.99 -12.52 -2.09
N MET A 31 -6.58 -13.41 -1.19
CA MET A 31 -5.75 -14.57 -1.54
C MET A 31 -6.40 -15.44 -2.61
N SER A 32 -7.72 -15.67 -2.50
CA SER A 32 -8.46 -16.46 -3.48
C SER A 32 -8.58 -15.74 -4.84
N SER A 33 -8.85 -14.42 -4.84
CA SER A 33 -9.21 -13.67 -6.05
C SER A 33 -8.00 -13.18 -6.86
N TYR A 34 -6.82 -13.07 -6.26
CA TYR A 34 -5.63 -12.54 -6.92
C TYR A 34 -5.19 -13.41 -8.11
N THR A 35 -4.99 -12.78 -9.27
CA THR A 35 -4.34 -13.41 -10.42
C THR A 35 -2.82 -13.31 -10.32
N CYS A 36 -2.07 -14.10 -11.10
CA CYS A 36 -0.61 -13.97 -11.16
C CYS A 36 -0.14 -12.55 -11.56
N ARG A 37 -0.93 -11.85 -12.38
CA ARG A 37 -0.65 -10.46 -12.74
C ARG A 37 -0.82 -9.51 -11.54
N ASP A 38 -1.83 -9.75 -10.72
CA ASP A 38 -2.10 -8.94 -9.53
C ASP A 38 -1.02 -9.18 -8.47
N ILE A 39 -0.62 -10.45 -8.29
CA ILE A 39 0.51 -10.85 -7.44
C ILE A 39 1.79 -10.11 -7.84
N TRP A 40 2.14 -10.12 -9.13
CA TRP A 40 3.33 -9.42 -9.61
C TRP A 40 3.26 -7.91 -9.36
N LYS A 41 2.13 -7.27 -9.71
CA LYS A 41 1.95 -5.82 -9.48
C LYS A 41 2.02 -5.46 -8.01
N GLU A 42 1.42 -6.27 -7.14
CA GLU A 42 1.40 -6.03 -5.71
C GLU A 42 2.82 -6.21 -5.12
N SER A 43 3.55 -7.24 -5.55
CA SER A 43 4.95 -7.44 -5.17
C SER A 43 5.83 -6.25 -5.55
N GLU A 44 5.71 -5.75 -6.78
CA GLU A 44 6.44 -4.56 -7.26
C GLU A 44 6.08 -3.31 -6.44
N ARG A 45 4.79 -3.12 -6.15
CA ARG A 45 4.30 -1.99 -5.36
C ARG A 45 4.87 -1.99 -3.95
N LEU A 46 4.80 -3.13 -3.26
CA LEU A 46 5.31 -3.30 -1.89
C LEU A 46 6.83 -3.16 -1.85
N THR A 47 7.54 -3.76 -2.81
CA THR A 47 9.00 -3.62 -2.93
C THR A 47 9.42 -2.17 -3.09
N ARG A 48 8.70 -1.39 -3.92
CA ARG A 48 8.96 0.05 -4.07
C ARG A 48 8.78 0.80 -2.76
N VAL A 49 7.73 0.49 -2.00
CA VAL A 49 7.46 1.15 -0.70
C VAL A 49 8.57 0.85 0.30
N ILE A 50 8.98 -0.40 0.42
CA ILE A 50 10.08 -0.82 1.29
C ILE A 50 11.37 -0.10 0.90
N ASN A 51 11.67 -0.03 -0.39
CA ASN A 51 12.86 0.66 -0.89
C ASN A 51 12.81 2.17 -0.65
N ASN A 52 11.64 2.81 -0.78
CA ASN A 52 11.47 4.23 -0.46
C ASN A 52 11.73 4.49 1.03
N VAL A 53 11.13 3.69 1.92
CA VAL A 53 11.36 3.84 3.37
C VAL A 53 12.83 3.64 3.72
N ARG A 54 13.51 2.66 3.12
CA ARG A 54 14.96 2.46 3.29
C ARG A 54 15.79 3.63 2.75
N ALA A 55 15.39 4.20 1.62
CA ALA A 55 16.07 5.35 1.02
C ALA A 55 15.90 6.63 1.86
N ASP A 56 14.74 6.82 2.48
CA ASP A 56 14.49 7.94 3.39
C ASP A 56 15.25 7.78 4.71
N ASN A 57 15.54 6.54 5.11
CA ASN A 57 16.26 6.17 6.32
C ASN A 57 17.67 5.62 6.03
N LEU A 58 18.42 6.21 5.08
CA LEU A 58 19.75 5.69 4.68
C LEU A 58 20.80 5.67 5.81
N LYS A 59 20.69 6.54 6.81
CA LYS A 59 21.71 6.75 7.85
C LYS A 59 21.37 6.12 9.20
N SER A 60 20.17 5.56 9.34
CA SER A 60 19.65 5.02 10.60
C SER A 60 18.58 3.97 10.32
N ALA A 61 18.29 3.11 11.29
CA ALA A 61 17.10 2.26 11.18
C ALA A 61 15.83 3.13 11.08
N PRO A 62 14.82 2.72 10.29
CA PRO A 62 13.51 3.37 10.32
C PRO A 62 12.92 3.31 11.73
N GLU A 63 12.36 4.42 12.18
CA GLU A 63 11.71 4.54 13.49
C GLU A 63 10.27 5.05 13.34
N GLY A 64 9.47 4.88 14.41
CA GLY A 64 8.11 5.39 14.46
C GLY A 64 7.23 4.87 13.31
N ARG A 65 6.67 5.80 12.52
CA ARG A 65 5.73 5.47 11.44
C ARG A 65 6.41 4.72 10.29
N ASP A 66 7.64 5.06 9.96
CA ASP A 66 8.37 4.42 8.86
C ASP A 66 8.69 2.96 9.19
N ALA A 67 9.03 2.68 10.45
CA ALA A 67 9.19 1.31 10.94
C ALA A 67 7.88 0.51 10.77
N GLN A 68 6.73 1.09 11.16
CA GLN A 68 5.42 0.44 11.02
C GLN A 68 5.06 0.18 9.56
N VAL A 69 5.30 1.16 8.67
CA VAL A 69 5.04 1.01 7.24
C VAL A 69 5.93 -0.07 6.64
N MET A 70 7.22 -0.09 6.99
CA MET A 70 8.16 -1.09 6.49
C MET A 70 7.79 -2.49 6.95
N ASP A 71 7.49 -2.67 8.24
CA ASP A 71 7.11 -3.97 8.81
C ASP A 71 5.82 -4.50 8.18
N ALA A 72 4.79 -3.64 8.09
CA ALA A 72 3.52 -3.99 7.46
C ALA A 72 3.67 -4.31 5.96
N ALA A 73 4.45 -3.52 5.23
CA ALA A 73 4.70 -3.76 3.80
C ALA A 73 5.51 -5.04 3.58
N GLN A 74 6.49 -5.32 4.43
CA GLN A 74 7.27 -6.57 4.37
C GLN A 74 6.38 -7.78 4.66
N HIS A 75 5.57 -7.72 5.72
CA HIS A 75 4.66 -8.81 6.06
C HIS A 75 3.67 -9.12 4.92
N ARG A 76 3.07 -8.08 4.32
CA ARG A 76 2.19 -8.25 3.14
C ARG A 76 2.96 -8.80 1.94
N LEU A 77 4.20 -8.37 1.72
CA LEU A 77 5.03 -8.88 0.62
C LEU A 77 5.31 -10.38 0.77
N ASP A 78 5.61 -10.83 1.99
CA ASP A 78 5.85 -12.24 2.28
C ASP A 78 4.60 -13.10 1.96
N GLN A 79 3.40 -12.60 2.32
CA GLN A 79 2.13 -13.26 1.97
C GLN A 79 1.89 -13.32 0.46
N VAL A 80 2.19 -12.23 -0.27
CA VAL A 80 2.07 -12.18 -1.75
C VAL A 80 3.04 -13.16 -2.41
N GLN A 81 4.26 -13.28 -1.89
CA GLN A 81 5.26 -14.23 -2.38
C GLN A 81 4.87 -15.68 -2.10
N GLU A 82 4.34 -15.97 -0.92
CA GLU A 82 3.80 -17.28 -0.60
C GLU A 82 2.65 -17.64 -1.56
N LEU A 83 1.73 -16.71 -1.79
CA LEU A 83 0.63 -16.91 -2.73
C LEU A 83 1.12 -17.15 -4.16
N SER A 84 2.20 -16.48 -4.58
CA SER A 84 2.86 -16.72 -5.87
C SER A 84 3.31 -18.17 -6.01
N VAL A 85 3.90 -18.74 -4.96
CA VAL A 85 4.35 -20.13 -4.95
C VAL A 85 3.16 -21.07 -4.96
N GLN A 86 2.16 -20.83 -4.12
CA GLN A 86 0.93 -21.64 -4.04
C GLN A 86 0.19 -21.68 -5.39
N LYS A 87 0.16 -20.56 -6.13
CA LYS A 87 -0.48 -20.47 -7.44
C LYS A 87 0.42 -20.87 -8.62
N MET A 88 1.67 -21.27 -8.36
CA MET A 88 2.67 -21.60 -9.38
C MET A 88 2.84 -20.49 -10.43
N CYS A 89 2.78 -19.23 -9.99
CA CYS A 89 2.95 -18.10 -10.89
C CYS A 89 4.40 -18.05 -11.40
N THR A 90 4.60 -18.23 -12.70
CA THR A 90 5.89 -17.98 -13.34
C THR A 90 5.99 -16.51 -13.69
N TYR A 91 6.97 -15.82 -13.11
CA TYR A 91 7.28 -14.44 -13.46
C TYR A 91 7.83 -14.40 -14.90
N GLY A 92 7.15 -13.65 -15.77
CA GLY A 92 7.48 -13.47 -17.19
C GLY A 92 6.91 -12.17 -17.72
#